data_AF-A0A7K2ZQG3-F1
#
_entry.id   AF-A0A7K2ZQG3-F1
#
_cell.length_a   1.000
_cell.length_b   1.000
_cell.length_c   1.000
_cell.angle_alpha   90.00
_cell.angle_beta   90.00
_cell.angle_gamma   90.00
#
_symmetry.space_group_name_H-M   'P 1'
#
loop_
_entity.id
_entity.type
_entity.pdbx_description
1 polymer ?
#
loop_
_entity_poly.entity_id
_entity_poly.type
_entity_poly.pdbx_seq_one_letter_code
_entity_poly.pdbx_strand_id
1 'polypeptide(L)' 'LFVGDGRRPAAWPAEVLAAKVRDPGVHVVRPHGLTLEEVAYPADALLAARAEEARNVRTLPGVAGCC' A
#
# COMPACT_ATOMS: atom_id res chain seq x y z
N LEU A 1 8.07 11.39 -13.24
CA LEU A 1 8.03 10.11 -12.49
C LEU A 1 9.26 9.26 -12.87
N PHE A 2 9.95 8.56 -11.97
CA PHE A 2 11.27 7.96 -12.26
C PHE A 2 11.37 7.10 -13.52
N VAL A 3 10.40 6.21 -13.75
CA VAL A 3 10.36 5.39 -14.96
C VAL A 3 10.00 6.25 -16.18
N GLY A 4 8.93 7.05 -16.08
CA GLY A 4 8.46 7.93 -17.15
C GLY A 4 9.45 9.03 -17.56
N ASP A 5 10.35 9.44 -16.67
CA ASP A 5 11.41 10.43 -16.93
C ASP A 5 12.74 9.75 -17.34
N GLY A 6 12.79 8.42 -17.47
CA GLY A 6 13.99 7.66 -17.90
C GLY A 6 15.07 7.46 -16.82
N ARG A 7 14.83 7.87 -15.58
CA ARG A 7 15.79 7.75 -14.46
C ARG A 7 15.91 6.33 -13.89
N ARG A 8 14.95 5.45 -14.21
CA ARG A 8 14.92 4.03 -13.84
C ARG A 8 14.33 3.20 -14.98
N PRO A 9 14.80 1.95 -15.19
CA PRO A 9 14.22 1.07 -16.20
C PRO A 9 12.81 0.63 -15.81
N ALA A 10 12.00 0.22 -16.79
CA ALA A 10 10.63 -0.23 -16.58
C ALA A 10 10.50 -1.49 -15.69
N ALA A 11 11.57 -2.29 -15.58
CA ALA A 11 11.63 -3.45 -14.70
C ALA A 11 11.79 -3.10 -13.20
N TRP A 12 12.31 -1.91 -12.90
CA TRP A 12 12.67 -1.50 -11.53
C TRP A 12 11.51 -1.57 -10.51
N PRO A 13 10.25 -1.18 -10.82
CA PRO A 13 9.14 -1.33 -9.88
C PRO A 13 8.91 -2.78 -9.41
N ALA A 14 9.20 -3.78 -10.27
CA ALA A 14 9.08 -5.19 -9.89
C ALA A 14 10.14 -5.59 -8.86
N GLU A 15 11.37 -5.07 -8.99
CA GLU A 15 12.45 -5.27 -8.02
C GLU A 15 12.11 -4.67 -6.66
N VAL A 16 11.58 -3.45 -6.64
CA VAL A 16 11.11 -2.76 -5.42
C VAL A 16 10.01 -3.57 -4.72
N LEU A 17 9.03 -4.09 -5.47
CA LEU A 17 7.97 -4.94 -4.92
C LEU A 17 8.51 -6.23 -4.31
N ALA A 18 9.46 -6.87 -5.00
CA ALA A 18 10.07 -8.12 -4.55
C ALA A 18 10.85 -7.97 -3.25
N ALA A 19 11.47 -6.80 -3.02
CA ALA A 19 12.26 -6.52 -1.82
C ALA A 19 11.42 -6.48 -0.53
N LYS A 20 10.11 -6.21 -0.62
CA LYS A 20 9.16 -6.15 0.53
C LYS A 20 9.60 -5.22 1.68
N VAL A 21 10.48 -4.28 1.39
CA VAL A 21 10.95 -3.24 2.30
C VAL A 21 10.70 -1.88 1.67
N ARG A 22 10.58 -0.84 2.51
CA ARG A 22 10.43 0.51 2.02
C ARG A 22 11.76 1.01 1.44
N ASP A 23 11.88 1.01 0.12
CA ASP A 23 13.07 1.47 -0.59
C ASP A 23 13.21 3.01 -0.50
N PRO A 24 14.31 3.55 0.07
CA PRO A 24 14.53 5.00 0.19
C PRO A 24 14.76 5.70 -1.16
N GLY A 25 15.08 4.95 -2.22
CA GLY A 25 15.16 5.44 -3.59
C GLY A 25 13.79 5.74 -4.21
N VAL A 26 12.67 5.33 -3.60
CA VAL A 26 11.31 5.69 -4.02
C VAL A 26 10.89 6.98 -3.32
N HIS A 27 10.79 8.07 -4.07
CA HIS A 27 10.35 9.36 -3.53
C HIS A 27 8.83 9.46 -3.46
N VAL A 28 8.35 9.93 -2.30
CA VAL A 28 6.93 10.26 -2.12
C VAL A 28 6.64 11.58 -2.84
N VAL A 29 5.68 11.56 -3.75
CA VAL A 29 5.24 12.74 -4.51
C VAL A 29 4.35 13.62 -3.64
N ARG A 30 4.30 14.92 -3.93
CA ARG A 30 3.42 15.87 -3.23
C ARG A 30 1.95 15.44 -3.38
N PRO A 31 1.12 15.63 -2.34
CA PRO A 31 -0.25 15.11 -2.31
C PRO A 31 -1.24 15.88 -3.20
N HIS A 32 -0.91 17.10 -3.64
CA HIS A 32 -1.88 17.98 -4.31
C HIS A 32 -2.40 17.46 -5.66
N GLY A 33 -1.74 16.46 -6.26
CA GLY A 33 -2.21 15.80 -7.48
C GLY A 33 -3.04 14.53 -7.24
N LEU A 34 -3.29 14.17 -5.98
CA LEU A 34 -4.04 12.97 -5.61
C LEU A 34 -5.45 13.35 -5.17
N THR A 35 -6.44 12.83 -5.90
CA THR A 35 -7.87 12.98 -5.60
C THR A 35 -8.49 11.61 -5.35
N LEU A 36 -9.40 11.53 -4.37
CA LEU A 36 -10.25 10.35 -4.19
C LEU A 36 -11.42 10.45 -5.18
N GLU A 37 -11.42 9.57 -6.19
CA GLU A 37 -12.44 9.58 -7.25
C GLU A 37 -13.72 8.82 -6.85
N GLU A 38 -13.58 7.61 -6.34
CA GLU A 38 -14.72 6.73 -6.03
C GLU A 38 -14.41 5.82 -4.85
N VAL A 39 -15.45 5.46 -4.09
CA VAL A 39 -15.43 4.37 -3.13
C VAL A 39 -16.56 3.39 -3.48
N ALA A 40 -16.19 2.23 -4.01
CA ALA A 40 -17.14 1.18 -4.35
C ALA A 40 -17.41 0.27 -3.15
N TYR A 41 -18.69 -0.07 -2.94
CA TYR A 41 -19.14 -1.03 -1.93
C TYR A 41 -19.78 -2.24 -2.62
N PRO A 42 -19.64 -3.45 -2.05
CA PRO A 42 -20.37 -4.61 -2.55
C PRO A 42 -21.85 -4.49 -2.21
N ALA A 43 -22.65 -5.41 -2.76
CA ALA A 43 -24.08 -5.48 -2.48
C ALA A 43 -24.39 -5.51 -0.97
N ASP A 44 -25.54 -4.96 -0.57
CA ASP A 44 -25.94 -4.75 0.82
C ASP A 44 -25.82 -6.00 1.70
N ALA A 45 -26.19 -7.16 1.16
CA ALA A 45 -26.10 -8.45 1.85
C ALA A 45 -24.66 -8.84 2.26
N LEU A 46 -23.64 -8.23 1.65
CA LEU A 46 -22.22 -8.48 1.91
C LEU A 46 -21.58 -7.43 2.82
N LEU A 47 -22.27 -6.33 3.15
CA LEU A 47 -21.69 -5.22 3.91
C LEU A 47 -21.26 -5.65 5.31
N ALA A 48 -22.07 -6.46 6.00
CA ALA A 48 -21.72 -6.98 7.32
C ALA A 48 -20.41 -7.81 7.28
N ALA A 49 -20.28 -8.69 6.29
CA ALA A 49 -19.08 -9.50 6.11
C ALA A 49 -17.85 -8.63 5.79
N ARG A 50 -17.99 -7.63 4.91
CA ARG A 50 -16.90 -6.67 4.63
C ARG A 50 -16.48 -5.90 5.87
N ALA A 51 -17.43 -5.49 6.72
CA ALA A 51 -17.13 -4.76 7.93
C ALA A 51 -16.29 -5.59 8.91
N GLU A 52 -16.56 -6.89 9.02
CA GLU A 52 -15.71 -7.79 9.82
C GLU A 52 -14.31 -7.93 9.22
N GLU A 53 -14.20 -8.18 7.91
CA GLU A 53 -12.91 -8.31 7.23
C GLU A 53 -12.03 -7.05 7.36
N ALA A 54 -12.63 -5.86 7.24
CA ALA A 54 -11.93 -4.59 7.31
C ALA A 54 -11.36 -4.27 8.71
N ARG A 55 -11.87 -4.91 9.76
CA ARG A 55 -11.39 -4.74 11.15
C ARG A 55 -10.17 -5.60 11.48
N ASN A 56 -9.51 -6.22 10.49
CA ASN A 56 -8.33 -7.02 10.71
C ASN A 56 -7.16 -6.18 11.29
N VAL A 57 -6.70 -6.54 12.49
CA VAL A 57 -5.55 -5.93 13.14
C VAL A 57 -4.31 -6.78 12.90
N ARG A 58 -3.31 -6.21 12.23
CA ARG A 58 -2.02 -6.90 12.05
C ARG A 58 -1.26 -6.89 13.37
N THR A 59 -1.08 -8.06 13.97
CA THR A 59 -0.21 -8.26 15.14
C THR A 59 1.20 -8.62 14.70
N LEU A 60 2.20 -8.21 15.47
CA LEU A 60 3.55 -8.77 15.34
C LEU A 60 3.56 -10.16 16.03
N PRO A 61 4.33 -11.14 15.53
CA PRO A 61 4.65 -12.31 16.33
C PRO A 61 5.24 -11.82 17.65
N GLY A 62 4.75 -12.36 18.78
CA GLY A 62 5.10 -11.86 20.11
C GLY A 62 6.61 -11.78 20.30
N VAL A 63 7.16 -10.58 20.28
CA VAL A 63 8.47 -10.32 20.84
C VAL A 63 8.23 -10.15 22.34
N ALA A 64 8.68 -11.12 23.12
CA ALA A 64 8.85 -10.89 24.55
C ALA A 64 9.90 -9.78 24.75
N GLY A 65 9.48 -8.62 25.28
CA GLY A 65 10.34 -7.48 25.61
C GLY A 65 10.59 -6.53 24.43
N CYS A 66 10.72 -5.22 24.61
CA CYS A 66 11.28 -4.52 25.75
C CYS A 66 10.58 -3.16 25.97
N CYS A 67 10.49 -2.80 27.25
CA CYS A 67 10.42 -1.41 27.71
C CYS A 67 11.68 -0.63 27.31
#